data_AF-A0A7V5FNX1-F1
#
_entry.id   AF-A0A7V5FNX1-F1
#
_cell.length_a   1.000
_cell.length_b   1.000
_cell.length_c   1.000
_cell.angle_alpha   90.00
_cell.angle_beta   90.00
_cell.angle_gamma   90.00
#
_symmetry.space_group_name_H-M   'P 1'
#
loop_
_entity.id
_entity.type
_entity.pdbx_description
1 polymer ?
#
loop_
_entity_poly.entity_id
_entity_poly.type
_entity_poly.pdbx_seq_one_letter_code
_entity_poly.pdbx_strand_id
1 'polypeptide(L)'
;MKKPGRNEPCPCGSGKKYKKCCLHASQPTAGGTLVYTDLDELSNQVPRLLTQGKYNEAEAVCQQLMEQYPEQIDGLHRYAEFFEEKGDLKKAAEYYQKTATFAEQAGGFGEGSIAFFKKKAIELAGDNGGDNAEL
;
A
#
# COMPACT_ATOMS: atom_id res chain seq x y z
N MET A 1 33.52 20.72 -17.43
CA MET A 1 33.18 19.31 -17.80
C MET A 1 31.67 19.21 -17.97
N LYS A 2 31.17 18.69 -19.09
CA LYS A 2 29.73 18.53 -19.33
C LYS A 2 29.21 17.34 -18.51
N LYS A 3 28.07 17.51 -17.83
CA LYS A 3 27.40 16.41 -17.12
C LYS A 3 26.97 15.35 -18.16
N PRO A 4 27.22 14.05 -17.92
CA PRO A 4 26.81 13.00 -18.84
C PRO A 4 25.29 12.99 -18.99
N GLY A 5 24.81 12.85 -20.21
CA GLY A 5 23.40 12.72 -20.55
C GLY A 5 22.80 11.45 -19.96
N ARG A 6 21.51 11.50 -19.62
CA ARG A 6 20.77 10.43 -18.94
C ARG A 6 20.93 9.04 -19.61
N ASN A 7 21.01 8.99 -20.93
CA ASN A 7 21.16 7.73 -21.69
C ASN A 7 22.61 7.39 -22.09
N GLU A 8 23.57 8.26 -21.81
CA GLU A 8 24.99 8.05 -22.12
C GLU A 8 25.61 6.98 -21.21
N PRO A 9 26.71 6.32 -21.61
CA PRO A 9 27.43 5.40 -20.75
C PRO A 9 27.92 6.10 -19.48
N CYS A 10 27.80 5.40 -18.35
CA CYS A 10 28.12 5.96 -17.04
C CYS A 10 29.65 6.09 -16.86
N PRO A 11 30.16 7.26 -16.45
CA PRO A 11 31.61 7.50 -16.34
C PRO A 11 32.29 6.75 -15.17
N CYS A 12 31.53 6.08 -14.30
CA CYS A 12 32.07 5.28 -13.20
C CYS A 12 32.65 3.92 -13.64
N GLY A 13 32.68 3.62 -14.95
CA GLY A 13 33.25 2.37 -15.47
C GLY A 13 32.33 1.15 -15.39
N SER A 14 31.07 1.30 -14.95
CA SER A 14 30.15 0.16 -14.76
C SER A 14 29.54 -0.40 -16.05
N GLY A 15 29.79 0.19 -17.22
CA GLY A 15 29.23 -0.24 -18.52
C GLY A 15 27.71 -0.02 -18.70
N LYS A 16 27.02 0.49 -17.68
CA LYS A 16 25.57 0.79 -17.69
C LYS A 16 25.31 2.23 -18.18
N LYS A 17 24.10 2.51 -18.67
CA LYS A 17 23.65 3.90 -18.95
C LYS A 17 23.63 4.72 -17.66
N TYR A 18 23.99 6.01 -17.71
CA TYR A 18 24.11 6.90 -16.56
C TYR A 18 22.84 6.88 -15.69
N LYS A 19 21.64 6.88 -16.30
CA LYS A 19 20.36 6.76 -15.60
C LYS A 19 20.11 5.45 -14.86
N LYS A 20 20.81 4.37 -15.20
CA LYS A 20 20.64 3.06 -14.55
C LYS A 20 21.80 2.75 -13.59
N CYS A 21 22.61 3.76 -13.29
CA CYS A 21 23.84 3.62 -12.51
C CYS A 21 23.98 4.81 -11.57
N CYS A 22 24.97 5.68 -11.78
CA CYS A 22 25.28 6.76 -10.84
C CYS A 22 24.20 7.83 -10.72
N LEU A 23 23.25 7.95 -11.67
CA LEU A 23 22.12 8.87 -11.49
C LEU A 23 21.19 8.44 -10.34
N HIS A 24 21.06 7.15 -10.07
CA HIS A 24 20.23 6.62 -8.98
C HIS A 24 21.06 6.08 -7.81
N ALA A 25 22.40 6.09 -7.89
CA ALA A 25 23.28 5.65 -6.81
C ALA A 25 23.31 6.62 -5.61
N SER A 26 22.63 7.75 -5.71
CA SER A 26 22.38 8.70 -4.63
C SER A 26 20.88 8.78 -4.33
N GLN A 27 20.25 7.64 -4.04
CA GLN A 27 18.95 7.64 -3.37
C GLN A 27 19.10 7.17 -1.92
N PRO A 28 19.53 8.03 -0.99
CA PRO A 28 18.77 8.20 0.23
C PRO A 28 17.55 9.06 -0.15
N THR A 29 16.36 8.47 -0.26
CA THR A 29 15.12 9.25 -0.45
C THR A 29 14.75 9.92 0.88
N ALA A 30 15.51 10.95 1.24
CA ALA A 30 15.18 11.87 2.31
C ALA A 30 15.15 13.29 1.74
N GLY A 31 13.93 13.80 1.54
CA GLY A 31 13.64 15.22 1.61
C GLY A 31 13.57 15.99 0.29
N GLY A 32 12.34 16.33 -0.10
CA GLY A 32 12.09 17.66 -0.67
C GLY A 32 11.41 17.72 -2.03
N THR A 33 10.22 17.13 -2.18
CA THR A 33 9.03 17.64 -2.92
C THR A 33 7.93 16.58 -2.79
N LEU A 34 7.00 16.73 -1.82
CA LEU A 34 5.70 16.05 -1.69
C LEU A 34 5.54 14.71 -2.48
N VAL A 35 6.29 13.65 -2.15
CA VAL A 35 5.94 12.53 -1.24
C VAL A 35 4.52 11.95 -1.39
N TYR A 36 3.89 12.06 -2.57
CA TYR A 36 2.69 11.26 -2.90
C TYR A 36 3.03 10.04 -3.75
N THR A 37 4.13 10.08 -4.52
CA THR A 37 4.49 9.03 -5.47
C THR A 37 4.94 7.74 -4.80
N ASP A 38 5.73 7.82 -3.73
CA ASP A 38 6.22 6.65 -3.02
C ASP A 38 5.10 5.95 -2.23
N LEU A 39 4.22 6.73 -1.60
CA LEU A 39 3.02 6.22 -0.93
C LEU A 39 2.06 5.57 -1.92
N ASP A 40 1.73 6.26 -3.03
CA ASP A 40 0.85 5.72 -4.07
C ASP A 40 1.44 4.47 -4.73
N GLU A 41 2.74 4.46 -5.01
CA GLU A 41 3.43 3.29 -5.57
C GLU A 41 3.35 2.09 -4.62
N LEU A 42 3.66 2.30 -3.34
CA LEU A 42 3.64 1.27 -2.31
C LEU A 42 2.21 0.77 -2.05
N SER A 43 1.25 1.68 -1.93
CA SER A 43 -0.18 1.39 -1.78
C SER A 43 -0.72 0.58 -2.96
N ASN A 44 -0.38 0.97 -4.20
CA ASN A 44 -0.80 0.27 -5.42
C ASN A 44 -0.07 -1.06 -5.66
N GLN A 45 1.03 -1.33 -4.97
CA GLN A 45 1.74 -2.60 -5.07
C GLN A 45 0.97 -3.73 -4.38
N VAL A 46 0.26 -3.44 -3.28
CA VAL A 46 -0.54 -4.43 -2.54
C VAL A 46 -1.58 -5.14 -3.42
N PRO A 47 -2.53 -4.45 -4.10
CA PRO A 47 -3.51 -5.12 -4.94
C PRO A 47 -2.86 -5.88 -6.11
N ARG A 48 -1.76 -5.38 -6.67
CA ARG A 48 -1.02 -6.09 -7.72
C ARG A 48 -0.43 -7.42 -7.23
N LEU A 49 0.09 -7.45 -6.01
CA LEU A 49 0.65 -8.66 -5.39
C LEU A 49 -0.44 -9.66 -5.00
N LEU A 50 -1.57 -9.16 -4.51
CA LEU A 50 -2.76 -9.96 -4.21
C LEU A 50 -3.30 -10.68 -5.45
N THR A 51 -3.46 -9.97 -6.58
CA THR A 51 -3.87 -10.61 -7.85
C THR A 51 -2.88 -11.67 -8.35
N GLN A 52 -1.60 -11.58 -7.95
CA GLN A 52 -0.58 -12.58 -8.27
C GLN A 52 -0.52 -13.74 -7.25
N GLY A 53 -1.35 -13.73 -6.20
CA GLY A 53 -1.31 -14.70 -5.11
C GLY A 53 -0.08 -14.58 -4.20
N LYS A 54 0.65 -13.45 -4.28
CA LYS A 54 1.90 -13.20 -3.55
C LYS A 54 1.62 -12.62 -2.17
N TYR A 55 0.95 -13.39 -1.32
CA TYR A 55 0.49 -12.91 -0.01
C TYR A 55 1.63 -12.48 0.92
N ASN A 56 2.76 -13.19 0.95
CA ASN A 56 3.89 -12.82 1.81
C ASN A 56 4.49 -11.47 1.42
N GLU A 57 4.62 -11.20 0.11
CA GLU A 57 5.12 -9.91 -0.39
C GLU A 57 4.09 -8.80 -0.12
N ALA A 58 2.79 -9.08 -0.31
CA ALA A 58 1.72 -8.13 -0.03
C ALA A 58 1.68 -7.72 1.44
N GLU A 59 1.81 -8.70 2.35
CA GLU A 59 1.86 -8.44 3.79
C GLU A 59 3.06 -7.56 4.17
N ALA A 60 4.24 -7.83 3.61
CA ALA A 60 5.43 -7.02 3.84
C ALA A 60 5.24 -5.57 3.39
N VAL A 61 4.62 -5.35 2.23
CA VAL A 61 4.30 -3.99 1.73
C VAL A 61 3.30 -3.29 2.66
N CYS A 62 2.28 -4.00 3.16
CA CYS A 62 1.36 -3.45 4.14
C CYS A 62 2.07 -3.05 5.45
N GLN A 63 3.03 -3.85 5.94
CA GLN A 63 3.86 -3.50 7.10
C GLN A 63 4.64 -2.21 6.83
N GLN A 64 5.30 -2.15 5.68
CA GLN A 64 6.07 -0.96 5.29
C GLN A 64 5.18 0.30 5.22
N LEU A 65 3.95 0.20 4.73
CA LEU A 65 3.01 1.32 4.72
C LEU A 65 2.71 1.82 6.15
N MET A 66 2.48 0.92 7.10
CA MET A 66 2.21 1.29 8.49
C MET A 66 3.45 1.84 9.22
N GLU A 67 4.65 1.37 8.88
CA GLU A 67 5.90 1.83 9.49
C GLU A 67 6.36 3.19 8.94
N GLN A 68 6.28 3.36 7.61
CA GLN A 68 6.76 4.57 6.94
C GLN A 68 5.72 5.70 6.93
N TYR A 69 4.43 5.35 6.93
CA TYR A 69 3.32 6.30 6.83
C TYR A 69 2.24 6.04 7.89
N PRO A 70 2.59 6.06 9.20
CA PRO A 70 1.64 5.79 10.28
C PRO A 70 0.51 6.83 10.38
N GLU A 71 0.72 8.01 9.80
CA GLU A 71 -0.26 9.10 9.70
C GLU A 71 -1.18 8.99 8.48
N GLN A 72 -1.04 7.94 7.67
CA GLN A 72 -1.84 7.72 6.47
C GLN A 72 -2.79 6.52 6.65
N ILE A 73 -3.98 6.65 6.08
CA ILE A 73 -5.01 5.61 6.12
C ILE A 73 -4.63 4.37 5.27
N ASP A 74 -3.76 4.55 4.27
CA ASP A 74 -3.39 3.53 3.29
C ASP A 74 -2.94 2.22 3.93
N GLY A 75 -2.09 2.26 4.96
CA GLY A 75 -1.61 1.04 5.62
C GLY A 75 -2.75 0.20 6.22
N LEU A 76 -3.69 0.86 6.90
CA LEU A 76 -4.86 0.20 7.51
C LEU A 76 -5.80 -0.34 6.43
N HIS A 77 -6.08 0.45 5.41
CA HIS A 77 -6.98 0.07 4.32
C HIS A 77 -6.40 -1.09 3.50
N ARG A 78 -5.11 -1.04 3.14
CA ARG A 78 -4.43 -2.11 2.40
C ARG A 78 -4.34 -3.41 3.20
N TYR A 79 -4.20 -3.33 4.51
CA TYR A 79 -4.31 -4.52 5.35
C TYR A 79 -5.71 -5.13 5.33
N ALA A 80 -6.75 -4.30 5.32
CA ALA A 80 -8.12 -4.78 5.23
C ALA A 80 -8.37 -5.55 3.92
N GLU A 81 -7.97 -4.97 2.78
CA GLU A 81 -8.04 -5.63 1.47
C GLU A 81 -7.18 -6.90 1.41
N PHE A 82 -5.98 -6.87 1.99
CA PHE A 82 -5.10 -8.04 2.09
C PHE A 82 -5.75 -9.22 2.81
N PHE A 83 -6.36 -8.96 3.97
CA PHE A 83 -7.02 -10.02 4.74
C PHE A 83 -8.33 -10.48 4.09
N GLU A 84 -9.05 -9.58 3.41
CA GLU A 84 -10.23 -9.92 2.62
C GLU A 84 -9.87 -10.91 1.50
N GLU A 85 -8.85 -10.60 0.70
CA GLU A 85 -8.38 -11.46 -0.39
C GLU A 85 -7.75 -12.78 0.12
N LYS A 86 -7.18 -12.77 1.32
CA LYS A 86 -6.65 -13.98 1.98
C LYS A 86 -7.78 -14.87 2.55
N GLY A 87 -9.00 -14.35 2.68
CA GLY A 87 -10.15 -15.03 3.27
C GLY A 87 -10.21 -14.96 4.81
N ASP A 88 -9.35 -14.18 5.46
CA ASP A 88 -9.39 -13.96 6.92
C ASP A 88 -10.36 -12.81 7.22
N LEU A 89 -11.66 -13.04 6.99
CA LEU A 89 -12.71 -12.01 7.05
C LEU A 89 -12.80 -11.34 8.42
N LYS A 90 -12.49 -12.08 9.49
CA LYS A 90 -12.42 -11.54 10.85
C LYS A 90 -11.37 -10.45 10.98
N LYS A 91 -10.15 -10.68 10.46
CA LYS A 91 -9.11 -9.65 10.46
C LYS A 91 -9.44 -8.53 9.47
N ALA A 92 -9.98 -8.86 8.30
CA ALA A 92 -10.40 -7.85 7.34
C ALA A 92 -11.38 -6.85 7.98
N ALA A 93 -12.41 -7.35 8.67
CA ALA A 93 -13.37 -6.55 9.41
C ALA A 93 -12.70 -5.66 10.47
N GLU A 94 -11.76 -6.21 11.24
CA GLU A 94 -11.01 -5.45 12.25
C GLU A 94 -10.22 -4.28 11.61
N TYR A 95 -9.54 -4.51 10.49
CA TYR A 95 -8.78 -3.47 9.80
C TYR A 95 -9.68 -2.43 9.11
N TYR A 96 -10.84 -2.81 8.56
CA TYR A 96 -11.82 -1.84 8.07
C TYR A 96 -12.40 -0.98 9.21
N GLN A 97 -12.64 -1.55 10.39
CA GLN A 97 -13.07 -0.78 11.56
C GLN A 97 -11.98 0.21 12.01
N LYS A 98 -10.72 -0.22 12.04
CA LYS A 98 -9.57 0.65 12.34
C LYS A 98 -9.45 1.79 11.32
N THR A 99 -9.62 1.46 10.03
CA THR A 99 -9.63 2.41 8.91
C THR A 99 -10.71 3.48 9.09
N ALA A 100 -11.94 3.06 9.41
CA ALA A 100 -13.05 3.98 9.68
C ALA A 100 -12.78 4.89 10.87
N THR A 101 -12.29 4.31 11.98
CA THR A 101 -11.97 5.05 13.21
C THR A 101 -10.88 6.09 12.96
N PHE A 102 -9.84 5.72 12.21
CA PHE A 102 -8.78 6.64 11.80
C PHE A 102 -9.34 7.78 10.96
N ALA A 103 -10.17 7.46 9.96
CA ALA A 103 -10.79 8.46 9.09
C ALA A 103 -11.66 9.46 9.85
N GLU A 104 -12.42 9.00 10.86
CA GLU A 104 -13.22 9.85 11.75
C GLU A 104 -12.35 10.80 12.58
N GLN A 105 -11.24 10.28 13.14
CA GLN A 105 -10.35 11.06 14.00
C GLN A 105 -9.50 12.07 13.22
N ALA A 106 -9.08 11.73 12.00
CA ALA A 106 -8.22 12.58 11.18
C ALA A 106 -8.94 13.83 10.63
N GLY A 107 -10.28 13.84 10.58
CA GLY A 107 -11.07 15.03 10.21
C GLY A 107 -10.96 15.48 8.75
N GLY A 108 -10.36 14.66 7.88
CA GLY A 108 -10.12 14.96 6.45
C GLY A 108 -10.87 14.06 5.45
N PHE A 109 -11.67 13.12 5.95
CA PHE A 109 -12.40 12.14 5.12
C PHE A 109 -13.89 12.45 5.08
N GLY A 110 -14.51 12.25 3.92
CA GLY A 110 -15.96 12.42 3.78
C GLY A 110 -16.73 11.35 4.55
N GLU A 111 -17.91 11.71 5.06
CA GLU A 111 -18.81 10.80 5.79
C GLU A 111 -19.15 9.55 4.96
N GLY A 112 -19.23 9.67 3.64
CA GLY A 112 -19.46 8.53 2.73
C GLY A 112 -18.32 7.49 2.77
N SER A 113 -17.06 7.92 2.81
CA SER A 113 -15.91 7.02 2.90
C SER A 113 -15.86 6.31 4.26
N ILE A 114 -16.13 7.05 5.33
CA ILE A 114 -16.22 6.50 6.69
C ILE A 114 -17.35 5.46 6.75
N ALA A 115 -18.53 5.79 6.23
CA ALA A 115 -19.68 4.89 6.19
C ALA A 115 -19.39 3.64 5.36
N PHE A 116 -18.66 3.77 4.24
CA PHE A 116 -18.21 2.63 3.44
C PHE A 116 -17.35 1.67 4.27
N PHE A 117 -16.30 2.17 4.94
CA PHE A 117 -15.43 1.33 5.76
C PHE A 117 -16.18 0.66 6.92
N LYS A 118 -17.08 1.40 7.60
CA LYS A 118 -17.94 0.84 8.66
C LYS A 118 -18.86 -0.26 8.14
N LYS A 119 -19.52 -0.01 7.00
CA LYS A 119 -20.41 -0.99 6.38
C LYS A 119 -19.65 -2.26 6.02
N LYS A 120 -18.50 -2.10 5.36
CA LYS A 120 -17.64 -3.22 4.96
C LYS A 120 -17.16 -4.04 6.17
N ALA A 121 -16.77 -3.38 7.27
CA ALA A 121 -16.42 -4.06 8.52
C ALA A 121 -17.57 -4.88 9.09
N ILE A 122 -18.80 -4.35 9.08
CA ILE A 122 -20.00 -5.05 9.56
C ILE A 122 -20.35 -6.22 8.63
N GLU A 123 -20.29 -6.04 7.31
CA GLU A 123 -20.56 -7.10 6.33
C GLU A 123 -19.61 -8.29 6.52
N LEU A 124 -18.32 -8.01 6.71
CA LEU A 124 -17.29 -9.05 6.89
C LEU A 124 -17.31 -9.69 8.29
N ALA A 125 -17.73 -8.96 9.33
CA ALA A 125 -17.90 -9.51 10.69
C ALA A 125 -19.22 -10.30 10.84
N GLY A 126 -20.24 -9.93 10.06
CA GLY A 126 -21.54 -10.59 10.00
C GLY A 126 -21.50 -11.90 9.22
N ASP A 127 -20.52 -12.09 8.34
CA ASP A 127 -20.19 -13.38 7.72
C ASP A 127 -19.42 -14.27 8.72
N ASN A 128 -20.06 -14.60 9.84
CA ASN A 128 -19.73 -15.85 10.54
C ASN A 128 -20.41 -16.96 9.75
N GLY A 129 -19.66 -17.60 8.84
CA GLY A 129 -19.92 -18.93 8.30
C GLY A 129 -21.38 -19.37 8.26
N GLY A 130 -22.09 -18.98 7.20
CA GLY A 130 -23.26 -19.73 6.75
C GLY A 130 -22.80 -20.78 5.74
N ASP A 131 -22.70 -22.02 6.20
CA ASP A 131 -22.41 -23.22 5.40
C ASP A 131 -23.28 -23.33 4.13
N ASN A 132 -22.60 -23.67 3.02
CA ASN A 132 -22.97 -24.59 1.94
C ASN A 132 -24.46 -25.03 1.81
N ALA A 133 -25.09 -24.75 0.65
CA ALA A 133 -26.03 -25.68 0.02
C ALA A 133 -26.15 -25.42 -1.49
N GLU A 134 -25.65 -26.40 -2.24
CA GLU A 134 -25.94 -26.77 -3.61
C GLU A 134 -27.41 -26.51 -4.06
N LEU A 135 -27.57 -25.95 -5.27
CA LEU A 135 -28.69 -26.20 -6.18
C LEU A 135 -28.17 -26.18 -7.63
#